data_AF-A0AAV9ENV7-F1
#
_entry.id   AF-A0AAV9ENV7-F1
#
_cell.length_a   1.000
_cell.length_b   1.000
_cell.length_c   1.000
_cell.angle_alpha   90.00
_cell.angle_beta   90.00
_cell.angle_gamma   90.00
#
_symmetry.space_group_name_H-M   'P 1'
#
loop_
_entity.id
_entity.type
_entity.pdbx_description
1 polymer ?
#
loop_
_entity_poly.entity_id
_entity_poly.type
_entity_poly.pdbx_seq_one_letter_code
_entity_poly.pdbx_strand_id
1 'polypeptide(L)'
;MATLLPVKTIGPTIPSMYLDNHHDKDDNSYGFSLFKPDLDSCVEWLDTKAARSVVYISFGSLAELGSEQTEELAHGLLGCGKPFIWVVRASEEANLPINFRAMTKEKGLSLIVRWCSQLEVLAHESVGCFISHCGWNSLLEAMSMGMPVVGVPLWTDQSTNAALVSEVWGTGVRVGVDGGGVARREELERCVRRVMEEEEFGRRVGEWRDFIRAAATTTVGGRGARVGTSKSSCPRSVWMDDLFVFSRIDNFCVGNEREPSGMFRTTPRGAVDFLRDGSTRSRRVCFRQSLWDPSG
;
A
#
# COMPACT_ATOMS: atom_id res chain seq x y z
N MET A 1 12.27 -36.12 0.85
CA MET A 1 11.74 -35.30 -0.26
C MET A 1 10.68 -34.38 0.31
N ALA A 2 10.81 -33.06 0.17
CA ALA A 2 9.77 -32.14 0.62
C ALA A 2 8.55 -32.28 -0.29
N THR A 3 7.40 -32.64 0.28
CA THR A 3 6.12 -32.71 -0.43
C THR A 3 5.69 -31.28 -0.76
N LEU A 4 5.66 -30.92 -2.05
CA LEU A 4 5.12 -29.63 -2.48
C LEU A 4 3.59 -29.67 -2.35
N LEU A 5 3.05 -28.80 -1.50
CA LEU A 5 1.61 -28.60 -1.41
C LEU A 5 1.12 -27.74 -2.59
N PRO A 6 -0.02 -28.08 -3.20
CA PRO A 6 -0.61 -27.25 -4.24
C PRO A 6 -1.07 -25.90 -3.64
N VAL A 7 -0.67 -24.80 -4.28
CA VAL A 7 -1.05 -23.43 -3.89
C VAL A 7 -2.06 -22.89 -4.91
N LYS A 8 -3.14 -22.28 -4.42
CA LYS A 8 -4.15 -21.62 -5.26
C LYS A 8 -4.26 -20.14 -4.89
N THR A 9 -4.17 -19.28 -5.89
CA THR A 9 -4.38 -17.84 -5.75
C THR A 9 -5.86 -17.53 -5.91
N ILE A 10 -6.48 -16.89 -4.91
CA ILE A 10 -7.91 -16.56 -4.90
C ILE A 10 -8.18 -15.05 -4.77
N GLY A 11 -7.12 -14.23 -4.87
CA GLY A 11 -7.21 -12.79 -4.71
C GLY A 11 -7.43 -12.01 -6.02
N PRO A 12 -7.68 -10.69 -5.91
CA PRO A 12 -7.89 -9.98 -4.64
C PRO A 12 -9.32 -10.16 -4.15
N THR A 13 -9.49 -10.30 -2.83
CA THR A 13 -10.80 -10.41 -2.19
C THR A 13 -11.33 -9.01 -1.89
N ILE A 14 -11.58 -8.20 -2.93
CA ILE A 14 -12.24 -6.88 -2.83
C ILE A 14 -13.74 -7.08 -3.11
N PRO A 15 -14.66 -6.35 -2.45
CA PRO A 15 -16.08 -6.40 -2.78
C PRO A 15 -16.32 -6.19 -4.28
N SER A 16 -17.16 -7.02 -4.88
CA SER A 16 -17.35 -7.13 -6.33
C SER A 16 -17.87 -5.84 -6.97
N MET A 17 -18.56 -4.97 -6.20
CA MET A 17 -18.92 -3.63 -6.65
C MET A 17 -17.71 -2.90 -7.27
N TYR A 18 -16.52 -3.04 -6.69
CA TYR A 18 -15.34 -2.30 -7.13
C TYR A 18 -14.52 -3.00 -8.23
N LEU A 19 -14.82 -4.27 -8.53
CA LEU A 19 -14.08 -5.10 -9.48
C LEU A 19 -14.83 -5.31 -10.80
N ASP A 20 -16.14 -5.56 -10.73
CA ASP A 20 -16.96 -6.04 -11.86
C ASP A 20 -17.88 -4.94 -12.40
N ASN A 21 -17.35 -3.75 -12.67
CA ASN A 21 -18.12 -2.58 -13.17
C ASN A 21 -19.39 -2.28 -12.35
N HIS A 22 -19.34 -2.48 -11.03
CA HIS A 22 -20.47 -2.20 -10.12
C HIS A 22 -21.73 -3.02 -10.43
N HIS A 23 -21.59 -4.24 -10.96
CA HIS A 23 -22.72 -5.11 -11.28
C HIS A 23 -23.52 -5.54 -10.03
N ASP A 24 -22.83 -5.92 -8.95
CA ASP A 24 -23.46 -6.17 -7.66
C ASP A 24 -23.29 -4.93 -6.78
N LYS A 25 -24.40 -4.20 -6.59
CA LYS A 25 -24.42 -2.98 -5.77
C LYS A 25 -24.54 -3.28 -4.27
N ASP A 26 -24.90 -4.50 -3.93
CA ASP A 26 -25.11 -4.92 -2.54
C ASP A 26 -23.79 -5.39 -1.92
N ASP A 27 -22.84 -5.89 -2.73
CA ASP A 27 -21.47 -6.25 -2.31
C ASP A 27 -20.50 -5.07 -2.41
N ASN A 28 -20.68 -4.10 -1.52
CA ASN A 28 -19.98 -2.81 -1.50
C ASN A 28 -19.06 -2.58 -0.29
N SER A 29 -19.00 -3.55 0.62
CA SER A 29 -18.20 -3.48 1.84
C SER A 29 -17.82 -4.88 2.29
N TYR A 30 -16.83 -4.97 3.18
CA TYR A 30 -16.42 -6.25 3.78
C TYR A 30 -17.44 -6.87 4.75
N GLY A 31 -18.59 -6.22 4.97
CA GLY A 31 -19.61 -6.67 5.92
C GLY A 31 -19.24 -6.49 7.40
N PHE A 32 -18.06 -5.92 7.69
CA PHE A 32 -17.63 -5.51 9.03
C PHE A 32 -16.84 -4.21 8.97
N SER A 33 -17.04 -3.32 9.94
CA SER A 33 -16.21 -2.13 10.12
C SER A 33 -15.52 -2.19 11.47
N LEU A 34 -14.20 -2.03 11.49
CA LEU A 34 -13.41 -2.07 12.72
C LEU A 34 -13.72 -0.89 13.65
N PHE A 35 -14.15 0.23 13.08
CA PHE A 35 -14.53 1.44 13.81
C PHE A 35 -15.77 2.09 13.19
N LYS A 36 -16.47 2.94 13.94
CA LYS A 36 -17.62 3.69 13.40
C LYS A 36 -17.11 4.66 12.32
N PRO A 37 -17.53 4.53 11.05
CA PRO A 37 -17.02 5.37 9.99
C PRO A 37 -17.73 6.73 9.99
N ASP A 38 -17.00 7.75 9.56
CA ASP A 38 -17.53 9.10 9.29
C ASP A 38 -17.77 9.24 7.77
N LEU A 39 -18.70 8.45 7.25
CA LEU A 39 -18.87 8.22 5.79
C LEU A 39 -19.41 9.45 5.06
N ASP A 40 -20.53 9.97 5.53
CA ASP A 40 -21.27 11.04 4.85
C ASP A 40 -20.41 12.31 4.69
N SER A 41 -19.47 12.54 5.61
CA SER A 41 -18.57 13.69 5.55
C SER A 41 -17.40 13.55 4.56
N CYS A 42 -16.98 12.33 4.23
CA CYS A 42 -15.81 12.12 3.36
C CYS A 42 -16.14 12.35 1.89
N VAL A 43 -17.20 11.71 1.39
CA VAL A 43 -17.59 11.80 -0.02
C VAL A 43 -18.03 13.23 -0.37
N GLU A 44 -18.91 13.83 0.43
CA GLU A 44 -19.35 15.22 0.21
C GLU A 44 -18.18 16.21 0.16
N TRP A 45 -17.15 16.01 0.99
CA TRP A 45 -15.96 16.85 0.96
C TRP A 45 -15.11 16.60 -0.30
N LEU A 46 -14.97 15.35 -0.74
CA LEU A 46 -14.22 14.97 -1.94
C LEU A 46 -14.88 15.48 -3.22
N ASP A 47 -16.21 15.52 -3.28
CA ASP A 47 -17.00 16.08 -4.40
C ASP A 47 -16.69 17.56 -4.65
N THR A 48 -16.20 18.28 -3.63
CA THR A 48 -15.80 19.70 -3.77
C THR A 48 -14.40 19.90 -4.34
N LYS A 49 -13.64 18.82 -4.57
CA LYS A 49 -12.23 18.87 -4.97
C LYS A 49 -12.05 18.51 -6.43
N ALA A 50 -10.99 19.04 -7.03
CA ALA A 50 -10.65 18.70 -8.41
C ALA A 50 -10.18 17.23 -8.50
N ALA A 51 -10.39 16.62 -9.67
CA ALA A 51 -9.90 15.28 -9.97
C ALA A 51 -8.40 15.16 -9.66
N ARG A 52 -8.01 14.05 -9.03
CA ARG A 52 -6.62 13.71 -8.68
C ARG A 52 -5.86 14.78 -7.90
N SER A 53 -6.56 15.61 -7.12
CA SER A 53 -5.96 16.69 -6.33
C SER A 53 -5.76 16.35 -4.86
N VAL A 54 -6.45 15.34 -4.35
CA VAL A 54 -6.48 14.99 -2.93
C VAL A 54 -5.46 13.90 -2.61
N VAL A 55 -4.74 14.08 -1.50
CA VAL A 55 -3.90 13.04 -0.90
C VAL A 55 -4.70 12.32 0.18
N TYR A 56 -4.81 11.00 0.08
CA TYR A 56 -5.38 10.17 1.15
C TYR A 56 -4.27 9.59 2.02
N ILE A 57 -4.44 9.59 3.35
CA ILE A 57 -3.44 9.12 4.31
C ILE A 57 -4.11 8.16 5.31
N SER A 58 -3.60 6.93 5.37
CA SER A 58 -4.02 5.91 6.33
C SER A 58 -2.90 4.90 6.63
N PHE A 59 -2.61 4.71 7.91
CA PHE A 59 -1.60 3.76 8.40
C PHE A 59 -2.22 2.44 8.89
N GLY A 60 -3.43 2.12 8.40
CA GLY A 60 -4.13 0.90 8.73
C GLY A 60 -4.77 0.92 10.12
N SER A 61 -5.24 -0.25 10.56
CA SER A 61 -6.04 -0.39 11.78
C SER A 61 -5.20 -0.62 13.05
N LEU A 62 -3.96 -1.08 12.92
CA LEU A 62 -3.14 -1.54 14.05
C LEU A 62 -1.93 -0.64 14.34
N ALA A 63 -1.42 0.09 13.35
CA ALA A 63 -0.18 0.85 13.49
C ALA A 63 -0.44 2.27 13.96
N GLU A 64 0.17 2.67 15.07
CA GLU A 64 0.16 4.05 15.60
C GLU A 64 1.42 4.81 15.20
N LEU A 65 1.24 6.03 14.69
CA LEU A 65 2.35 6.94 14.44
C LEU A 65 2.82 7.60 15.74
N GLY A 66 4.12 7.56 15.98
CA GLY A 66 4.75 8.35 17.04
C GLY A 66 4.61 9.86 16.80
N SER A 67 4.82 10.66 17.84
CA SER A 67 4.71 12.13 17.78
C SER A 67 5.65 12.75 16.73
N GLU A 68 6.93 12.35 16.70
CA GLU A 68 7.90 12.88 15.74
C GLU A 68 7.48 12.60 14.29
N GLN A 69 7.08 11.36 13.98
CA GLN A 69 6.65 11.00 12.63
C GLN A 69 5.35 11.71 12.24
N THR A 70 4.44 11.91 13.19
CA THR A 70 3.18 12.66 12.99
C THR A 70 3.47 14.12 12.67
N GLU A 71 4.42 14.74 13.37
CA GLU A 71 4.83 16.12 13.13
C GLU A 71 5.48 16.29 11.75
N GLU A 72 6.44 15.43 11.39
CA GLU A 72 7.07 15.44 10.06
C GLU A 72 6.04 15.26 8.94
N LEU A 73 5.07 14.36 9.12
CA LEU A 73 4.00 14.14 8.16
C LEU A 73 3.09 15.35 8.04
N ALA A 74 2.67 15.94 9.16
CA ALA A 74 1.83 17.14 9.17
C ALA A 74 2.50 18.29 8.43
N HIS A 75 3.79 18.52 8.66
CA HIS A 75 4.54 19.57 7.97
C HIS A 75 4.77 19.27 6.49
N GLY A 76 5.07 18.01 6.13
CA GLY A 76 5.22 17.59 4.74
C GLY A 76 3.93 17.80 3.95
N LEU A 77 2.77 17.48 4.53
CA LEU A 77 1.46 17.72 3.91
C LEU A 77 1.18 19.21 3.68
N LEU A 78 1.51 20.08 4.64
CA LEU A 78 1.39 21.53 4.47
C LEU A 78 2.30 22.04 3.35
N GLY A 79 3.53 21.52 3.26
CA GLY A 79 4.48 21.87 2.21
C GLY A 79 4.02 21.44 0.81
N CYS A 80 3.29 20.32 0.71
CA CYS A 80 2.69 19.88 -0.56
C CYS A 80 1.65 20.88 -1.10
N GLY A 81 0.93 21.58 -0.22
CA GLY A 81 -0.13 22.51 -0.59
C GLY A 81 -1.33 21.84 -1.28
N LYS A 82 -1.46 20.52 -1.15
CA LYS A 82 -2.56 19.72 -1.72
C LYS A 82 -3.63 19.46 -0.66
N PRO A 83 -4.93 19.45 -1.02
CA PRO A 83 -5.96 19.01 -0.11
C PRO A 83 -5.71 17.55 0.34
N PHE A 84 -6.06 17.22 1.58
CA PHE A 84 -5.83 15.86 2.08
C PHE A 84 -6.92 15.35 3.01
N ILE A 85 -7.12 14.02 2.98
CA ILE A 85 -7.86 13.28 4.00
C ILE A 85 -6.87 12.50 4.82
N TRP A 86 -6.88 12.69 6.14
CA TRP A 86 -6.00 11.95 7.05
C TRP A 86 -6.82 11.22 8.11
N VAL A 87 -6.71 9.88 8.10
CA VAL A 87 -7.22 9.02 9.16
C VAL A 87 -6.28 9.12 10.37
N VAL A 88 -6.75 9.76 11.45
CA VAL A 88 -6.05 9.92 12.73
C VAL A 88 -6.93 9.36 13.83
N ARG A 89 -6.49 8.28 14.49
CA ARG A 89 -7.29 7.67 15.56
C ARG A 89 -7.31 8.55 16.81
N ALA A 90 -8.27 8.32 17.69
CA ALA A 90 -8.40 9.09 18.94
C ALA A 90 -7.14 9.00 19.82
N SER A 91 -6.42 7.87 19.79
CA SER A 91 -5.15 7.69 20.51
C SER A 91 -4.01 8.54 19.93
N GLU A 92 -4.07 8.90 18.65
CA GLU A 92 -3.04 9.65 17.93
C GLU A 92 -3.35 11.16 17.86
N GLU A 93 -4.55 11.57 18.28
CA GLU A 93 -5.00 12.96 18.16
C GLU A 93 -4.10 13.93 18.96
N ALA A 94 -3.50 13.45 20.06
CA ALA A 94 -2.53 14.20 20.86
C ALA A 94 -1.15 14.38 20.18
N ASN A 95 -0.84 13.58 19.16
CA ASN A 95 0.41 13.67 18.40
C ASN A 95 0.35 14.72 17.28
N LEU A 96 -0.84 15.20 16.93
CA LEU A 96 -0.99 16.26 15.94
C LEU A 96 -0.38 17.57 16.45
N PRO A 97 0.25 18.38 15.57
CA PRO A 97 0.73 19.70 15.98
C PRO A 97 -0.41 20.56 16.53
N ILE A 98 -0.06 21.46 17.45
CA ILE A 98 -1.02 22.34 18.12
C ILE A 98 -1.83 23.11 17.06
N ASN A 99 -3.16 23.12 17.22
CA ASN A 99 -4.12 23.76 16.32
C ASN A 99 -4.13 23.25 14.86
N PHE A 100 -3.40 22.17 14.53
CA PHE A 100 -3.27 21.68 13.16
C PHE A 100 -4.63 21.41 12.50
N ARG A 101 -5.49 20.63 13.17
CA ARG A 101 -6.85 20.30 12.70
C ARG A 101 -7.71 21.53 12.44
N ALA A 102 -7.74 22.48 13.37
CA ALA A 102 -8.57 23.68 13.24
C ALA A 102 -8.07 24.57 12.10
N MET A 103 -6.76 24.81 12.05
CA MET A 103 -6.11 25.67 11.06
C MET A 103 -6.25 25.13 9.63
N THR A 104 -6.07 23.83 9.44
CA THR A 104 -6.18 23.19 8.11
C THR A 104 -7.63 23.05 7.64
N LYS A 105 -8.58 22.86 8.58
CA LYS A 105 -10.01 22.86 8.28
C LYS A 105 -10.51 24.25 7.86
N GLU A 106 -10.11 25.31 8.56
CA GLU A 106 -10.49 26.70 8.22
C GLU A 106 -10.05 27.09 6.81
N LYS A 107 -8.86 26.63 6.39
CA LYS A 107 -8.35 26.83 5.03
C LYS A 107 -9.00 25.93 3.97
N GLY A 108 -9.92 25.05 4.36
CA GLY A 108 -10.54 24.05 3.47
C GLY A 108 -9.55 23.02 2.91
N LEU A 109 -8.36 22.90 3.52
CA LEU A 109 -7.25 22.08 3.04
C LEU A 109 -7.37 20.63 3.49
N SER A 110 -7.92 20.38 4.68
CA SER A 110 -7.96 19.02 5.23
C SER A 110 -9.36 18.56 5.63
N LEU A 111 -9.57 17.26 5.53
CA LEU A 111 -10.57 16.54 6.32
C LEU A 111 -9.85 15.47 7.15
N ILE A 112 -9.73 15.71 8.47
CA ILE A 112 -9.13 14.74 9.39
C ILE A 112 -10.25 13.93 10.03
N VAL A 113 -10.26 12.62 9.85
CA VAL A 113 -11.31 11.70 10.35
C VAL A 113 -10.70 10.65 11.26
N ARG A 114 -11.51 10.04 12.12
CA ARG A 114 -11.05 8.91 12.94
C ARG A 114 -11.08 7.59 12.18
N TRP A 115 -12.02 7.48 11.24
CA TRP A 115 -12.22 6.31 10.39
C TRP A 115 -13.10 6.68 9.19
N CYS A 116 -12.84 6.05 8.04
CA CYS A 116 -13.64 6.19 6.81
C CYS A 116 -13.68 4.86 6.04
N SER A 117 -14.60 4.73 5.08
CA SER A 117 -14.54 3.64 4.10
C SER A 117 -13.36 3.88 3.17
N GLN A 118 -12.25 3.19 3.43
CA GLN A 118 -11.02 3.34 2.64
C GLN A 118 -11.26 3.01 1.16
N LEU A 119 -12.07 1.99 0.86
CA LEU A 119 -12.43 1.63 -0.51
C LEU A 119 -13.18 2.76 -1.24
N GLU A 120 -14.16 3.40 -0.58
CA GLU A 120 -14.89 4.53 -1.18
C GLU A 120 -13.97 5.72 -1.44
N VAL A 121 -13.09 6.05 -0.47
CA VAL A 121 -12.13 7.15 -0.64
C VAL A 121 -11.15 6.84 -1.77
N LEU A 122 -10.60 5.62 -1.84
CA LEU A 122 -9.67 5.22 -2.90
C LEU A 122 -10.34 5.16 -4.29
N ALA A 123 -11.64 4.87 -4.35
CA ALA A 123 -12.40 4.84 -5.60
C ALA A 123 -12.80 6.23 -6.11
N HIS A 124 -12.71 7.27 -5.28
CA HIS A 124 -13.16 8.61 -5.61
C HIS A 124 -12.19 9.34 -6.57
N GLU A 125 -12.73 9.98 -7.61
CA GLU A 125 -11.94 10.61 -8.69
C GLU A 125 -11.02 11.75 -8.22
N SER A 126 -11.43 12.48 -7.18
CA SER A 126 -10.64 13.53 -6.54
C SER A 126 -9.35 13.04 -5.89
N VAL A 127 -9.26 11.77 -5.49
CA VAL A 127 -8.06 11.22 -4.86
C VAL A 127 -7.00 10.91 -5.92
N GLY A 128 -5.81 11.45 -5.73
CA GLY A 128 -4.70 11.31 -6.68
C GLY A 128 -3.52 10.49 -6.17
N CYS A 129 -3.42 10.31 -4.85
CA CYS A 129 -2.29 9.63 -4.21
C CYS A 129 -2.70 9.06 -2.85
N PHE A 130 -2.19 7.88 -2.51
CA PHE A 130 -2.37 7.26 -1.20
C PHE A 130 -1.04 7.14 -0.43
N ILE A 131 -0.92 7.86 0.68
CA ILE A 131 0.15 7.63 1.66
C ILE A 131 -0.26 6.46 2.56
N SER A 132 0.52 5.38 2.51
CA SER A 132 0.18 4.13 3.16
C SER A 132 1.35 3.53 3.92
N HIS A 133 1.02 2.84 5.01
CA HIS A 133 1.93 1.91 5.69
C HIS A 133 2.31 0.68 4.85
N CYS A 134 1.75 0.48 3.65
CA CYS A 134 2.02 -0.68 2.79
C CYS A 134 1.60 -2.04 3.37
N GLY A 135 0.58 -2.07 4.23
CA GLY A 135 -0.08 -3.34 4.58
C GLY A 135 -0.72 -3.99 3.35
N TRP A 136 -0.66 -5.32 3.26
CA TRP A 136 -1.05 -6.05 2.06
C TRP A 136 -2.49 -5.75 1.59
N ASN A 137 -3.46 -5.74 2.51
CA ASN A 137 -4.85 -5.41 2.17
C ASN A 137 -5.00 -4.01 1.58
N SER A 138 -4.37 -3.00 2.18
CA SER A 138 -4.42 -1.63 1.69
C SER A 138 -3.77 -1.48 0.31
N LEU A 139 -2.73 -2.26 0.02
CA LEU A 139 -2.13 -2.29 -1.32
C LEU A 139 -3.04 -2.97 -2.34
N LEU A 140 -3.72 -4.06 -1.98
CA LEU A 140 -4.69 -4.70 -2.86
C LEU A 140 -5.85 -3.76 -3.19
N GLU A 141 -6.38 -3.02 -2.21
CA GLU A 141 -7.40 -1.99 -2.44
C GLU A 141 -6.88 -0.90 -3.39
N ALA A 142 -5.70 -0.34 -3.11
CA ALA A 142 -5.09 0.72 -3.92
C ALA A 142 -4.88 0.28 -5.37
N MET A 143 -4.29 -0.91 -5.58
CA MET A 143 -4.03 -1.46 -6.92
C MET A 143 -5.35 -1.76 -7.66
N SER A 144 -6.36 -2.26 -6.95
CA SER A 144 -7.68 -2.54 -7.52
C SER A 144 -8.46 -1.27 -7.89
N MET A 145 -8.14 -0.12 -7.29
CA MET A 145 -8.71 1.18 -7.64
C MET A 145 -7.85 1.98 -8.64
N GLY A 146 -6.64 1.52 -8.95
CA GLY A 146 -5.73 2.30 -9.79
C GLY A 146 -5.13 3.50 -9.05
N MET A 147 -4.88 3.37 -7.75
CA MET A 147 -4.35 4.42 -6.89
C MET A 147 -2.85 4.27 -6.68
N PRO A 148 -2.02 5.26 -7.10
CA PRO A 148 -0.59 5.19 -6.85
C PRO A 148 -0.27 5.45 -5.37
N VAL A 149 0.82 4.86 -4.89
CA VAL A 149 1.12 4.77 -3.46
C VAL A 149 2.44 5.49 -3.09
N VAL A 150 2.40 6.29 -2.03
CA VAL A 150 3.57 6.77 -1.30
C VAL A 150 3.72 5.90 -0.05
N GLY A 151 4.68 4.98 -0.09
CA GLY A 151 4.88 3.98 0.94
C GLY A 151 5.75 4.47 2.10
N VAL A 152 5.18 4.50 3.29
CA VAL A 152 5.85 4.83 4.56
C VAL A 152 5.71 3.60 5.48
N PRO A 153 6.53 2.55 5.26
CA PRO A 153 6.41 1.30 6.01
C PRO A 153 6.78 1.50 7.48
N LEU A 154 6.02 0.87 8.38
CA LEU A 154 6.20 0.99 9.83
C LEU A 154 6.75 -0.31 10.46
N TRP A 155 6.19 -1.47 10.14
CA TRP A 155 6.55 -2.76 10.79
C TRP A 155 6.24 -3.99 9.92
N THR A 156 6.71 -5.17 10.34
CA THR A 156 6.44 -6.48 9.71
C THR A 156 6.94 -6.55 8.25
N ASP A 157 6.08 -6.95 7.31
CA ASP A 157 6.33 -7.18 5.89
C ASP A 157 6.20 -5.91 5.04
N GLN A 158 5.74 -4.81 5.65
CA GLN A 158 5.45 -3.54 4.97
C GLN A 158 6.63 -2.96 4.20
N SER A 159 7.84 -3.12 4.73
CA SER A 159 9.06 -2.68 4.04
C SER A 159 9.28 -3.43 2.73
N THR A 160 8.96 -4.72 2.68
CA THR A 160 9.05 -5.51 1.46
C THR A 160 7.93 -5.17 0.50
N ASN A 161 6.71 -5.00 1.01
CA ASN A 161 5.57 -4.55 0.23
C ASN A 161 5.84 -3.18 -0.44
N ALA A 162 6.47 -2.25 0.28
CA ALA A 162 6.90 -0.96 -0.28
C ALA A 162 7.95 -1.11 -1.39
N ALA A 163 8.85 -2.11 -1.30
CA ALA A 163 9.78 -2.43 -2.38
C ALA A 163 9.06 -3.01 -3.60
N LEU A 164 8.03 -3.85 -3.43
CA LEU A 164 7.21 -4.31 -4.55
C LEU A 164 6.56 -3.14 -5.29
N VAL A 165 5.94 -2.21 -4.55
CA VAL A 165 5.30 -1.01 -5.11
C VAL A 165 6.29 -0.17 -5.93
N SER A 166 7.48 0.08 -5.39
CA SER A 166 8.43 1.03 -5.97
C SER A 166 9.37 0.43 -7.02
N GLU A 167 9.80 -0.81 -6.85
CA GLU A 167 10.84 -1.43 -7.68
C GLU A 167 10.30 -2.45 -8.68
N VAL A 168 9.24 -3.18 -8.33
CA VAL A 168 8.68 -4.26 -9.16
C VAL A 168 7.51 -3.76 -9.99
N TRP A 169 6.46 -3.26 -9.33
CA TRP A 169 5.23 -2.79 -9.97
C TRP A 169 5.40 -1.39 -10.56
N GLY A 170 6.24 -0.56 -9.93
CA GLY A 170 6.47 0.82 -10.34
C GLY A 170 5.21 1.69 -10.24
N THR A 171 4.31 1.36 -9.31
CA THR A 171 3.02 2.03 -9.06
C THR A 171 3.10 3.06 -7.94
N GLY A 172 4.29 3.32 -7.42
CA GLY A 172 4.49 4.27 -6.34
C GLY A 172 5.95 4.44 -5.97
N VAL A 173 6.18 5.07 -4.82
CA VAL A 173 7.52 5.31 -4.27
C VAL A 173 7.58 4.85 -2.82
N ARG A 174 8.75 4.39 -2.38
CA ARG A 174 9.04 4.16 -0.97
C ARG A 174 9.75 5.39 -0.42
N VAL A 175 9.24 5.96 0.66
CA VAL A 175 9.79 7.15 1.29
C VAL A 175 11.08 6.78 2.02
N GLY A 176 12.15 7.56 1.78
CA GLY A 176 13.40 7.42 2.50
C GLY A 176 13.24 7.83 3.98
N VAL A 177 13.88 7.09 4.87
CA VAL A 177 13.95 7.42 6.31
C VAL A 177 15.37 7.79 6.69
N ASP A 178 15.51 8.63 7.71
CA ASP A 178 16.81 9.02 8.24
C ASP A 178 17.42 7.95 9.16
N GLY A 179 18.54 8.27 9.81
CA GLY A 179 19.21 7.35 10.74
C GLY A 179 18.39 6.95 11.97
N GLY A 180 17.33 7.69 12.29
CA GLY A 180 16.37 7.39 13.35
C GLY A 180 15.16 6.59 12.87
N GLY A 181 15.06 6.29 11.57
CA GLY A 181 13.90 5.62 10.98
C GLY A 181 12.72 6.56 10.74
N VAL A 182 12.93 7.87 10.76
CA VAL A 182 11.89 8.88 10.56
C VAL A 182 11.86 9.34 9.10
N ALA A 183 10.68 9.29 8.48
CA ALA A 183 10.42 9.90 7.19
C ALA A 183 10.28 11.42 7.37
N ARG A 184 11.31 12.17 6.94
CA ARG A 184 11.38 13.63 7.09
C ARG A 184 10.43 14.35 6.12
N ARG A 185 9.93 15.51 6.54
CA ARG A 185 8.92 16.31 5.85
C ARG A 185 9.30 16.65 4.41
N GLU A 186 10.57 16.97 4.13
CA GLU A 186 11.03 17.33 2.79
C GLU A 186 10.98 16.12 1.84
N GLU A 187 11.31 14.94 2.36
CA GLU A 187 11.28 13.70 1.60
C GLU A 187 9.85 13.21 1.35
N LEU A 188 8.96 13.36 2.34
CA LEU A 188 7.52 13.13 2.18
C LEU A 188 6.93 14.06 1.12
N GLU A 189 7.22 15.35 1.21
CA GLU A 189 6.78 16.37 0.25
C GLU A 189 7.26 16.05 -1.17
N ARG A 190 8.55 15.72 -1.32
CA ARG A 190 9.13 15.30 -2.60
C ARG A 190 8.42 14.08 -3.17
N CYS A 191 8.22 13.04 -2.36
CA CYS A 191 7.58 11.79 -2.79
C CYS A 191 6.12 12.02 -3.22
N VAL A 192 5.34 12.80 -2.45
CA VAL A 192 3.95 13.11 -2.77
C VAL A 192 3.85 13.89 -4.07
N ARG A 193 4.63 14.97 -4.23
CA ARG A 193 4.63 15.74 -5.49
C ARG A 193 4.98 14.86 -6.68
N ARG A 194 6.04 14.07 -6.53
CA ARG A 194 6.50 13.15 -7.57
C ARG A 194 5.41 12.18 -8.02
N VAL A 195 4.73 11.53 -7.08
CA VAL A 195 3.66 10.57 -7.39
C VAL A 195 2.45 11.25 -8.05
N MET A 196 2.11 12.47 -7.63
CA MET A 196 0.97 13.20 -8.19
C MET A 196 1.25 13.84 -9.55
N GLU A 197 2.50 14.19 -9.84
CA GLU A 197 2.89 14.92 -11.07
C GLU A 197 3.43 14.01 -12.18
N GLU A 198 4.09 12.90 -11.85
CA GLU A 198 4.59 11.95 -12.86
C GLU A 198 3.45 11.04 -13.37
N GLU A 199 3.02 11.25 -14.61
CA GLU A 199 1.94 10.49 -15.26
C GLU A 199 2.21 8.96 -15.30
N GLU A 200 3.48 8.55 -15.31
CA GLU A 200 3.89 7.15 -15.39
C GLU A 200 3.34 6.31 -14.23
N PHE A 201 3.22 6.87 -13.01
CA PHE A 201 2.62 6.14 -11.89
C PHE A 201 1.14 5.85 -12.13
N GLY A 202 0.40 6.85 -12.62
CA GLY A 202 -1.00 6.72 -12.99
C GLY A 202 -1.20 5.71 -14.12
N ARG A 203 -0.34 5.75 -15.13
CA ARG A 203 -0.35 4.80 -16.25
C ARG A 203 -0.13 3.37 -15.75
N ARG A 204 0.94 3.14 -14.97
CA ARG A 204 1.29 1.79 -14.46
C ARG A 204 0.24 1.22 -13.53
N VAL A 205 -0.28 2.02 -12.60
CA VAL A 205 -1.31 1.51 -11.68
C VAL A 205 -2.63 1.25 -12.42
N GLY A 206 -2.93 1.99 -13.49
CA GLY A 206 -4.05 1.69 -14.39
C GLY A 206 -3.90 0.34 -15.09
N GLU A 207 -2.72 0.03 -15.63
CA GLU A 207 -2.44 -1.28 -16.23
C GLU A 207 -2.64 -2.43 -15.24
N TRP A 208 -2.15 -2.25 -14.00
CA TRP A 208 -2.35 -3.24 -12.94
C TRP A 208 -3.81 -3.41 -12.53
N ARG A 209 -4.55 -2.30 -12.41
CA ARG A 209 -5.98 -2.32 -12.10
C ARG A 209 -6.76 -3.11 -13.15
N ASP A 210 -6.50 -2.84 -14.42
CA ASP A 210 -7.21 -3.49 -15.52
C ASP A 210 -6.88 -4.99 -15.59
N PHE A 211 -5.62 -5.35 -15.31
CA PHE A 211 -5.20 -6.74 -15.13
C PHE A 211 -5.94 -7.44 -13.97
N ILE A 212 -6.04 -6.78 -12.82
CA ILE A 212 -6.75 -7.30 -11.63
C ILE A 212 -8.23 -7.56 -11.95
N ARG A 213 -8.91 -6.61 -12.59
CA ARG A 213 -10.34 -6.75 -12.96
C ARG A 213 -10.57 -7.87 -13.98
N ALA A 214 -9.66 -8.03 -14.94
CA ALA A 214 -9.72 -9.16 -15.88
C ALA A 214 -9.55 -10.51 -15.18
N ALA A 215 -8.69 -10.59 -14.17
CA ALA A 215 -8.51 -11.82 -13.39
C ALA A 215 -9.76 -12.16 -12.56
N ALA A 216 -10.40 -11.16 -11.94
CA ALA A 216 -11.59 -11.36 -11.11
C ALA A 216 -12.80 -11.88 -11.90
N THR A 217 -13.07 -11.30 -13.08
CA THR A 217 -14.19 -11.68 -13.94
C THR A 217 -14.06 -13.09 -14.54
N THR A 218 -12.84 -13.58 -14.74
CA THR A 218 -12.59 -14.92 -15.29
C THR A 218 -12.93 -16.05 -14.30
N THR A 219 -12.92 -15.76 -12.99
CA THR A 219 -13.18 -16.75 -11.94
C THR A 219 -14.67 -17.08 -11.73
N VAL A 220 -15.59 -16.21 -12.16
CA VAL A 220 -17.03 -16.35 -11.92
C VAL A 220 -17.73 -17.14 -13.05
N GLY A 221 -17.08 -17.27 -14.22
CA GLY A 221 -17.56 -18.08 -15.34
C GLY A 221 -17.14 -19.56 -15.24
N GLY A 222 -18.08 -20.43 -14.84
CA GLY A 222 -17.85 -21.87 -14.73
C GLY A 222 -17.29 -22.55 -15.99
N ARG A 223 -16.42 -23.54 -15.75
CA ARG A 223 -15.83 -24.52 -16.69
C ARG A 223 -14.79 -23.99 -17.69
N GLY A 224 -13.53 -24.21 -17.36
CA GLY A 224 -12.54 -24.66 -18.35
C GLY A 224 -11.98 -23.62 -19.33
N ALA A 225 -12.01 -22.33 -19.00
CA ALA A 225 -11.20 -21.37 -19.74
C ALA A 225 -9.73 -21.50 -19.30
N ARG A 226 -8.93 -22.20 -20.10
CA ARG A 226 -7.47 -22.07 -20.06
C ARG A 226 -7.16 -20.60 -20.34
N VAL A 227 -6.61 -19.89 -19.35
CA VAL A 227 -5.89 -18.65 -19.62
C VAL A 227 -4.82 -19.02 -20.64
N GLY A 228 -5.03 -18.60 -21.88
CA GLY A 228 -3.93 -18.47 -22.82
C GLY A 228 -3.01 -17.43 -22.20
N THR A 229 -1.94 -17.88 -21.56
CA THR A 229 -0.81 -17.04 -21.18
C THR A 229 -0.12 -16.60 -22.47
N SER A 230 -0.79 -15.76 -23.26
CA SER A 230 -0.05 -14.96 -24.24
C SER A 230 0.85 -14.05 -23.41
N LYS A 231 2.13 -14.06 -23.75
CA LYS A 231 3.20 -13.27 -23.11
C LYS A 231 2.98 -11.74 -23.15
N SER A 232 1.80 -11.28 -23.57
CA SER A 232 1.50 -9.91 -23.97
C SER A 232 0.57 -9.15 -23.02
N SER A 233 0.00 -9.78 -21.98
CA SER A 233 -0.99 -9.14 -21.09
C SER A 233 -0.49 -8.77 -19.70
N CYS A 234 0.72 -9.20 -19.31
CA CYS A 234 1.35 -8.71 -18.08
C CYS A 234 2.13 -7.42 -18.41
N PRO A 235 1.94 -6.30 -17.68
CA PRO A 235 2.59 -5.01 -17.98
C PRO A 235 4.13 -5.01 -17.94
N ARG A 236 4.74 -6.15 -17.59
CA ARG A 236 6.13 -6.48 -17.85
C ARG A 236 6.28 -7.99 -17.99
N SER A 237 7.44 -8.45 -18.44
CA SER A 237 7.90 -9.84 -18.26
C SER A 237 8.19 -10.18 -16.78
N VAL A 238 7.36 -9.68 -15.86
CA VAL A 238 7.27 -10.06 -14.46
C VAL A 238 6.51 -11.37 -14.49
N TRP A 239 7.23 -12.47 -14.31
CA TRP A 239 6.59 -13.77 -14.20
C TRP A 239 5.66 -13.70 -13.01
N MET A 240 4.51 -14.36 -13.17
CA MET A 240 3.47 -14.43 -12.15
C MET A 240 4.07 -14.73 -10.77
N ASP A 241 5.18 -15.48 -10.71
CA ASP A 241 6.08 -15.80 -9.57
C ASP A 241 6.39 -14.64 -8.60
N ASP A 242 6.37 -13.37 -9.02
CA ASP A 242 6.67 -12.25 -8.10
C ASP A 242 5.49 -11.90 -7.17
N LEU A 243 4.26 -12.31 -7.51
CA LEU A 243 3.12 -12.34 -6.58
C LEU A 243 3.20 -13.51 -5.57
N PHE A 244 4.06 -14.51 -5.82
CA PHE A 244 4.09 -15.78 -5.07
C PHE A 244 5.02 -15.79 -3.86
N VAL A 245 5.94 -14.84 -3.70
CA VAL A 245 6.99 -14.97 -2.68
C VAL A 245 6.48 -14.78 -1.24
N PHE A 246 5.40 -14.02 -1.00
CA PHE A 246 5.01 -13.66 0.38
C PHE A 246 3.99 -14.55 1.07
N SER A 247 3.17 -15.33 0.33
CA SER A 247 2.38 -16.42 0.95
C SER A 247 3.25 -17.45 1.67
N ARG A 248 4.58 -17.47 1.40
CA ARG A 248 5.53 -18.37 2.03
C ARG A 248 6.16 -17.82 3.32
N ILE A 249 6.10 -16.51 3.57
CA ILE A 249 6.75 -15.87 4.72
C ILE A 249 5.83 -15.86 5.95
N ASP A 250 4.52 -15.74 5.76
CA ASP A 250 3.57 -15.71 6.89
C ASP A 250 3.54 -17.02 7.70
N ASN A 251 3.91 -18.16 7.10
CA ASN A 251 3.90 -19.44 7.79
C ASN A 251 5.19 -19.79 8.55
N PHE A 252 6.22 -18.94 8.56
CA PHE A 252 7.45 -19.21 9.33
C PHE A 252 7.60 -18.37 10.61
N CYS A 253 6.69 -17.42 10.88
CA CYS A 253 6.76 -16.56 12.07
C CYS A 253 5.63 -16.78 13.11
N VAL A 254 4.89 -17.88 13.04
CA VAL A 254 4.00 -18.32 14.13
C VAL A 254 4.47 -19.65 14.70
N GLY A 255 5.73 -19.68 15.15
CA GLY A 255 6.30 -20.73 15.99
C GLY A 255 6.51 -20.17 17.38
N ASN A 256 5.64 -20.57 18.31
CA ASN A 256 5.66 -20.11 19.69
C ASN A 256 6.74 -20.87 20.46
N GLU A 257 8.01 -20.46 20.35
CA GLU A 257 9.09 -20.92 21.22
C GLU A 257 9.63 -19.73 22.03
N ARG A 258 9.39 -19.79 23.35
CA ARG A 258 10.02 -18.92 24.35
C ARG A 258 11.48 -19.34 24.49
N GLU A 259 12.41 -18.39 24.39
CA GLU A 259 13.70 -18.37 25.11
C GLU A 259 14.26 -16.92 25.14
N PRO A 260 15.15 -16.59 26.11
CA PRO A 260 15.10 -15.31 26.81
C PRO A 260 16.03 -14.23 26.24
N SER A 261 15.63 -12.97 26.45
CA SER A 261 16.47 -11.75 26.39
C SER A 261 17.31 -11.53 25.12
N GLY A 262 16.77 -10.80 24.15
CA GLY A 262 17.55 -10.29 23.02
C GLY A 262 16.81 -9.21 22.24
N MET A 263 17.29 -7.98 22.31
CA MET A 263 16.76 -6.81 21.63
C MET A 263 16.94 -6.93 20.11
N PHE A 264 15.86 -7.01 19.33
CA PHE A 264 15.94 -7.00 17.86
C PHE A 264 16.21 -5.58 17.35
N ARG A 265 17.37 -5.37 16.70
CA ARG A 265 17.65 -4.20 15.84
C ARG A 265 17.69 -4.66 14.39
N THR A 266 16.85 -4.08 13.54
CA THR A 266 16.90 -4.26 12.08
C THR A 266 17.84 -3.20 11.49
N THR A 267 18.76 -3.60 10.59
CA THR A 267 19.68 -2.68 9.90
C THR A 267 19.08 -2.17 8.58
N PRO A 268 19.48 -0.97 8.09
CA PRO A 268 18.72 -0.22 7.09
C PRO A 268 19.01 -0.57 5.62
N ARG A 269 19.72 -1.67 5.32
CA ARG A 269 20.19 -1.96 3.96
C ARG A 269 19.71 -3.31 3.47
N GLY A 270 18.47 -3.37 3.02
CA GLY A 270 18.01 -4.42 2.10
C GLY A 270 18.34 -4.02 0.67
N ALA A 271 19.52 -4.39 0.16
CA ALA A 271 19.79 -4.28 -1.27
C ALA A 271 19.13 -5.47 -1.99
N VAL A 272 18.39 -5.18 -3.06
CA VAL A 272 17.87 -6.21 -3.98
C VAL A 272 18.97 -6.53 -4.99
N ASP A 273 19.71 -7.62 -4.75
CA ASP A 273 20.71 -8.10 -5.71
C ASP A 273 20.07 -9.02 -6.76
N PHE A 274 20.17 -8.61 -8.03
CA PHE A 274 19.81 -9.46 -9.17
C PHE A 274 20.95 -10.43 -9.49
N LEU A 275 20.90 -11.65 -8.96
CA LEU A 275 21.83 -12.70 -9.38
C LEU A 275 21.49 -13.19 -10.79
N ARG A 276 22.43 -13.03 -11.71
CA ARG A 276 22.34 -13.49 -13.10
C ARG A 276 23.06 -14.84 -13.20
N ASP A 277 22.33 -15.93 -12.99
CA ASP A 277 22.85 -17.27 -13.32
C ASP A 277 22.82 -17.45 -14.85
N GLY A 278 24.00 -17.66 -15.45
CA GLY A 278 24.20 -17.82 -16.89
C GLY A 278 23.66 -19.13 -17.47
N SER A 279 23.05 -20.00 -16.67
CA SER A 279 22.61 -21.33 -17.14
C SER A 279 21.09 -21.53 -17.23
N THR A 280 20.27 -20.60 -16.76
CA THR A 280 18.81 -20.67 -16.92
C THR A 280 18.20 -19.30 -17.26
N ARG A 281 17.23 -19.26 -18.18
CA ARG A 281 16.47 -18.05 -18.59
C ARG A 281 15.54 -17.51 -17.48
N SER A 282 15.80 -17.81 -16.21
CA SER A 282 15.01 -17.39 -15.04
C SER A 282 15.80 -16.35 -14.26
N ARG A 283 15.30 -15.12 -14.19
CA ARG A 283 15.74 -14.15 -13.18
C ARG A 283 15.04 -14.53 -11.88
N ARG A 284 15.78 -14.99 -10.87
CA ARG A 284 15.26 -15.16 -9.51
C ARG A 284 15.58 -13.90 -8.72
N VAL A 285 14.56 -13.27 -8.15
CA VAL A 285 14.76 -12.25 -7.11
C VAL A 285 14.97 -13.00 -5.80
N CYS A 286 16.19 -12.99 -5.29
CA CYS A 286 16.53 -13.61 -4.01
C CYS A 286 16.70 -12.50 -2.97
N PHE A 287 15.81 -12.45 -1.97
CA PHE A 287 16.02 -11.58 -0.81
C PHE A 287 17.04 -12.25 0.11
N ARG A 288 18.23 -11.68 0.22
CA ARG A 288 19.24 -12.11 1.20
C ARG A 288 19.11 -11.23 2.43
N GLN A 289 18.51 -11.75 3.50
CA GLN A 289 18.77 -11.18 4.83
C GLN A 289 20.20 -11.56 5.21
N SER A 290 21.10 -10.58 5.30
CA SER A 290 22.42 -10.80 5.87
C SER A 290 22.27 -11.00 7.37
N LEU A 291 22.36 -12.25 7.83
CA LEU A 291 22.67 -12.54 9.22
C LEU A 291 24.13 -12.17 9.47
N TRP A 292 24.38 -11.37 10.50
CA TRP A 292 25.73 -11.03 10.95
C TRP A 292 26.37 -12.27 11.60
N ASP A 293 27.56 -12.65 11.16
CA ASP A 293 28.40 -13.66 11.80
C ASP A 293 29.09 -13.02 13.02
N PRO A 294 28.88 -13.51 14.25
CA PRO A 294 29.53 -12.94 15.43
C PRO A 294 30.99 -13.34 15.62
N SER A 295 31.63 -14.00 14.63
CA SER A 295 33.02 -14.45 14.75
C SER A 295 33.84 -14.27 13.47
N GLY A 296 34.42 -13.07 13.29
CA GLY A 296 35.51 -12.82 12.32
C GLY A 296 35.26 -11.69 11.35
#